data_AF-A0A966EHS5-F1
#
_entry.id   AF-A0A966EHS5-F1
#
_cell.length_a   1.000
_cell.length_b   1.000
_cell.length_c   1.000
_cell.angle_alpha   90.00
_cell.angle_beta   90.00
_cell.angle_gamma   90.00
#
_symmetry.space_group_name_H-M   'P 1'
#
loop_
_entity.id
_entity.type
_entity.pdbx_description
1 polymer ?
#
loop_
_entity_poly.entity_id
_entity_poly.type
_entity_poly.pdbx_seq_one_letter_code
_entity_poly.pdbx_strand_id
1 'polypeptide(L)' 'MSDPKRFTVRYRDASSDHQEESFYAGDAFEARVLAMEEIRYIHDHPHAIDLIRCEDPADALRAV' A
#
# COMPACT_ATOMS: atom_id res chain seq x y z
N MET A 1 6.80 -20.59 5.53
CA MET A 1 5.67 -19.64 5.62
C MET A 1 6.30 -18.28 5.46
N SER A 2 6.04 -17.60 4.35
CA SER A 2 6.58 -16.26 4.12
C SER A 2 5.90 -15.31 5.09
N ASP A 3 6.68 -14.61 5.90
CA ASP A 3 6.16 -13.55 6.77
C ASP A 3 5.49 -12.48 5.89
N PRO A 4 4.27 -12.03 6.23
CA PRO A 4 3.59 -11.01 5.47
C PRO A 4 4.41 -9.72 5.53
N LYS A 5 4.81 -9.21 4.37
CA LYS A 5 5.56 -7.96 4.28
C LYS A 5 4.60 -6.79 4.37
N ARG A 6 5.07 -5.68 4.92
CA ARG A 6 4.30 -4.46 4.95
C ARG A 6 4.46 -3.78 3.59
N PHE A 7 3.36 -3.44 2.95
CA PHE A 7 3.33 -2.71 1.70
C PHE A 7 2.65 -1.38 1.93
N THR A 8 3.34 -0.29 1.62
CA THR A 8 2.80 1.06 1.67
C THR A 8 2.30 1.44 0.28
N VAL A 9 1.00 1.61 0.15
CA VAL A 9 0.33 2.03 -1.08
C VAL A 9 0.10 3.53 -0.99
N ARG A 10 0.70 4.27 -1.92
CA ARG A 10 0.45 5.71 -2.09
C ARG A 10 -0.55 5.94 -3.20
N TYR A 11 -1.60 6.69 -2.91
CA TYR A 11 -2.63 7.05 -3.87
C TYR A 11 -2.99 8.53 -3.74
N ARG A 12 -3.55 9.07 -4.81
CA ARG A 12 -4.09 10.43 -4.82
C ARG A 12 -5.59 10.38 -4.54
N ASP A 13 -6.08 11.20 -3.63
CA ASP A 13 -7.52 11.33 -3.37
C ASP A 13 -8.20 12.34 -4.33
N ALA A 14 -9.52 12.46 -4.27
CA ALA A 14 -10.31 13.46 -5.02
C ALA A 14 -9.82 14.89 -4.79
N SER A 15 -9.26 15.17 -3.60
CA SER A 15 -8.68 16.47 -3.25
C SER A 15 -7.29 16.72 -3.86
N SER A 16 -6.79 15.80 -4.70
CA SER A 16 -5.41 15.79 -5.20
C SER A 16 -4.33 15.67 -4.11
N ASP A 17 -4.73 15.26 -2.91
CA ASP A 17 -3.82 15.01 -1.79
C ASP A 17 -3.24 13.60 -1.87
N HIS A 18 -2.01 13.43 -1.37
CA HIS A 18 -1.32 12.14 -1.43
C HIS A 18 -1.51 11.41 -0.11
N GLN A 19 -2.24 10.31 -0.18
CA GLN A 19 -2.50 9.44 0.96
C GLN A 19 -1.63 8.21 0.87
N GLU A 20 -1.10 7.79 2.01
CA GLU A 20 -0.23 6.62 2.14
C GLU A 20 -0.83 5.67 3.17
N GLU A 21 -1.20 4.47 2.72
CA GLU A 21 -1.81 3.45 3.58
C GLU A 21 -0.96 2.19 3.57
N SER A 22 -0.84 1.55 4.73
CA SER A 22 0.02 0.39 4.92
C SER A 22 -0.79 -0.90 5.05
N PHE A 23 -0.51 -1.87 4.20
CA PHE A 23 -1.19 -3.17 4.18
C PHE A 23 -0.19 -4.30 4.40
N TYR A 24 -0.60 -5.34 5.11
CA TYR A 24 0.20 -6.56 5.21
C TYR A 24 -0.20 -7.51 4.09
N ALA A 25 0.73 -7.82 3.19
CA ALA A 25 0.49 -8.67 2.04
C ALA A 25 1.71 -9.56 1.75
N GLY A 26 1.52 -10.60 0.95
CA GLY A 26 2.61 -11.40 0.39
C GLY A 26 3.30 -10.69 -0.78
N ASP A 27 2.53 -9.96 -1.59
CA ASP A 27 2.98 -9.32 -2.81
C ASP A 27 2.33 -7.96 -3.06
N ALA A 28 2.95 -7.14 -3.91
CA ALA A 28 2.43 -5.82 -4.29
C ALA A 28 1.04 -5.88 -4.95
N PHE A 29 0.71 -7.00 -5.60
CA PHE A 29 -0.62 -7.21 -6.17
C PHE A 29 -1.69 -7.38 -5.09
N GLU A 30 -1.41 -8.18 -4.07
CA GLU A 30 -2.35 -8.37 -2.96
C GLU A 30 -2.52 -7.08 -2.15
N ALA A 31 -1.43 -6.33 -1.91
CA ALA A 31 -1.50 -5.01 -1.29
C ALA A 31 -2.40 -4.03 -2.08
N ARG A 32 -2.33 -4.08 -3.42
CA ARG A 32 -3.23 -3.30 -4.28
C ARG A 32 -4.68 -3.70 -4.11
N VAL A 33 -4.97 -5.00 -4.09
CA VAL A 33 -6.34 -5.51 -3.94
C VAL A 33 -6.90 -5.08 -2.58
N LEU A 34 -6.12 -5.23 -1.50
CA LEU A 34 -6.50 -4.76 -0.17
C LEU A 34 -6.79 -3.25 -0.15
N ALA A 35 -5.91 -2.45 -0.76
CA ALA A 35 -6.13 -1.01 -0.88
C ALA A 35 -7.40 -0.68 -1.69
N MET A 36 -7.72 -1.45 -2.73
CA MET A 36 -8.96 -1.30 -3.50
C MET A 36 -10.20 -1.73 -2.70
N GLU A 37 -10.10 -2.72 -1.83
CA GLU A 37 -11.21 -3.17 -0.98
C GLU A 37 -11.48 -2.19 0.17
N GLU A 38 -10.43 -1.63 0.76
CA GLU A 38 -10.54 -0.71 1.89
C GLU A 38 -10.88 0.72 1.45
N ILE A 39 -10.30 1.17 0.33
CA ILE A 39 -10.40 2.55 -0.13
C ILE A 39 -11.32 2.62 -1.36
N ARG A 40 -12.56 3.04 -1.12
CA ARG A 40 -13.58 3.24 -2.16
C ARG A 40 -13.11 4.10 -3.33
N TYR A 41 -12.25 5.09 -3.06
CA TYR A 41 -11.70 5.95 -4.11
C TYR A 41 -10.80 5.18 -5.09
N ILE A 42 -9.91 4.33 -4.57
CA ILE A 42 -9.03 3.50 -5.40
C ILE A 42 -9.82 2.39 -6.09
N HIS A 43 -10.88 1.88 -5.45
CA HIS A 43 -11.79 0.92 -6.07
C HIS A 43 -12.35 1.46 -7.41
N ASP A 44 -12.85 2.70 -7.40
CA ASP A 44 -13.39 3.36 -8.60
C ASP A 44 -12.29 3.88 -9.54
N HIS A 45 -11.15 4.29 -8.96
CA HIS A 45 -10.01 4.83 -9.68
C HIS A 45 -8.73 4.05 -9.36
N PRO A 46 -8.54 2.84 -9.92
CA PRO A 46 -7.33 2.04 -9.67
C PRO A 46 -6.05 2.69 -10.19
N HIS A 47 -6.17 3.65 -11.12
CA HIS A 47 -5.06 4.46 -11.63
C HIS A 47 -4.65 5.60 -10.67
N ALA A 48 -5.40 5.83 -9.59
CA ALA A 48 -5.05 6.81 -8.57
C ALA A 48 -3.88 6.35 -7.69
N ILE A 49 -3.54 5.06 -7.69
CA ILE A 49 -2.34 4.55 -7.02
C ILE A 49 -1.12 5.05 -7.78
N ASP A 50 -0.31 5.87 -7.13
CA ASP A 50 0.97 6.36 -7.64
C ASP A 50 2.08 5.33 -7.43
N LEU A 51 2.17 4.73 -6.23
CA LEU A 51 3.23 3.76 -5.91
C LEU A 51 2.80 2.70 -4.90
N ILE A 52 3.46 1.55 -4.96
CA ILE A 52 3.35 0.49 -3.95
C ILE A 52 4.78 0.15 -3.52
N ARG A 53 5.11 0.43 -2.27
CA ARG A 53 6.43 0.20 -1.68
C ARG A 53 6.38 -0.99 -0.75
N CYS A 54 7.24 -1.97 -0.95
CA CYS A 54 7.47 -3.03 0.02
C CYS A 54 8.38 -2.49 1.13
N GLU A 55 7.86 -2.35 2.34
CA GLU A 55 8.64 -2.19 3.55
C GLU A 55 8.98 -3.58 4.09
N ASP A 56 10.21 -4.02 3.82
CA ASP A 56 10.76 -5.20 4.47
C ASP A 56 10.96 -4.91 5.97
N PRO A 57 10.56 -5.80 6.88
CA PRO A 57 10.72 -5.61 8.32
C PRO A 57 12.20 -5.47 8.75
N ALA A 58 13.14 -5.86 7.88
CA ALA A 58 14.56 -5.62 8.07
C ALA A 58 14.96 -4.13 7.96
N ASP A 59 14.16 -3.31 7.25
CA ASP A 59 14.38 -1.85 7.14
C ASP A 59 13.88 -1.12 8.40
N ALA A 60 12.79 -1.62 9.00
CA ALA A 60 12.25 -1.10 10.27
C ALA A 60 13.17 -1.34 11.48
N LEU A 61 14.02 -2.38 11.45
CA LEU A 61 14.97 -2.70 12.52
C LEU A 61 16.25 -1.84 12.49
N ARG A 62 16.47 -1.02 11.45
CA ARG A 62 17.65 -0.14 11.35
C ARG A 62 17.43 1.26 11.94
N ALA A 63 16.24 1.56 12.45
CA ALA A 63 15.96 2.75 13.23
C ALA A 63 16.13 2.45 14.74
N VAL A 64 17.35 2.16 15.18
CA VAL A 64 17.74 2.11 16.61
C VAL A 64 19.00 2.93 16.84
#